data_AF-A0A1H9IFL9-F1
#
_entry.id   AF-A0A1H9IFL9-F1
#
_cell.length_a   1.000
_cell.length_b   1.000
_cell.length_c   1.000
_cell.angle_alpha   90.00
_cell.angle_beta   90.00
_cell.angle_gamma   90.00
#
_symmetry.space_group_name_H-M   'P 1'
#
loop_
_entity.id
_entity.type
_entity.pdbx_description
1 polymer ?
#
loop_
_entity_poly.entity_id
_entity_poly.type
_entity_poly.pdbx_seq_one_letter_code
_entity_poly.pdbx_strand_id
1 'polypeptide(L)'
;MTTDEAVVLRETLSAHRSMLLGAMHGNDRLDIERAFAAHAGLTRILAHWDEYTARQQRAVVATVEYVVKSDDDEHDLVSADGFADDLARVRALQEQLGYL
;
A
#
# COMPACT_ATOMS: atom_id res chain seq x y z
N MET A 1 -10.11 8.46 -18.80
CA MET A 1 -10.28 8.76 -17.36
C MET A 1 -9.62 7.73 -16.44
N THR A 2 -9.37 6.49 -16.87
CA THR A 2 -8.76 5.44 -16.01
C THR A 2 -7.26 5.59 -15.79
N THR A 3 -6.51 6.15 -16.74
CA THR A 3 -5.05 6.31 -16.64
C THR A 3 -4.63 7.33 -15.59
N ASP A 4 -5.44 8.38 -15.38
CA ASP A 4 -5.13 9.44 -14.41
C ASP A 4 -5.20 8.92 -12.97
N GLU A 5 -6.15 8.04 -12.65
CA GLU A 5 -6.31 7.48 -11.31
C GLU A 5 -5.12 6.59 -10.92
N ALA A 6 -4.66 5.73 -11.83
CA ALA A 6 -3.47 4.90 -11.58
C ALA A 6 -2.20 5.74 -11.37
N VAL A 7 -2.06 6.87 -12.07
CA VAL A 7 -0.95 7.81 -11.86
C VAL A 7 -1.02 8.39 -10.46
N VAL A 8 -2.20 8.90 -10.05
CA VAL A 8 -2.41 9.44 -8.70
C VAL A 8 -2.08 8.40 -7.63
N LEU A 9 -2.55 7.16 -7.76
CA LEU A 9 -2.25 6.10 -6.78
C LEU A 9 -0.75 5.79 -6.68
N ARG A 10 -0.02 5.80 -7.81
CA ARG A 10 1.44 5.60 -7.82
C ARG A 10 2.16 6.76 -7.16
N GLU A 11 1.74 7.99 -7.40
CA GLU A 11 2.29 9.18 -6.75
C GLU A 11 2.03 9.16 -5.24
N THR A 12 0.83 8.78 -4.81
CA THR A 12 0.48 8.62 -3.40
C THR A 12 1.36 7.57 -2.71
N LEU A 13 1.57 6.40 -3.32
CA LEU A 13 2.49 5.39 -2.79
C LEU A 13 3.93 5.89 -2.72
N SER A 14 4.40 6.63 -3.74
CA SER A 14 5.73 7.22 -3.75
C SER A 14 5.94 8.24 -2.61
N ALA A 15 4.94 9.09 -2.38
CA ALA A 15 4.93 10.05 -1.28
C ALA A 15 4.93 9.33 0.09
N HIS A 16 4.06 8.32 0.26
CA HIS A 16 4.00 7.54 1.48
C HIS A 16 5.33 6.83 1.77
N ARG A 17 5.95 6.21 0.76
CA ARG A 17 7.27 5.58 0.90
C ARG A 17 8.36 6.57 1.33
N SER A 18 8.32 7.79 0.78
CA SER A 18 9.27 8.85 1.17
C SER A 18 9.08 9.28 2.63
N MET A 19 7.83 9.34 3.10
CA MET A 19 7.52 9.59 4.51
C MET A 19 8.07 8.48 5.41
N LEU A 20 7.85 7.21 5.06
CA LEU A 20 8.35 6.05 5.81
C LEU A 20 9.88 6.05 5.90
N LEU A 21 10.58 6.34 4.80
CA LEU A 21 12.04 6.50 4.79
C LEU A 21 12.51 7.65 5.70
N GLY A 22 11.74 8.73 5.78
CA GLY A 22 11.98 9.82 6.73
C GLY A 22 11.80 9.38 8.19
N ALA A 23 10.74 8.62 8.47
CA ALA A 23 10.44 8.08 9.81
C ALA A 23 11.50 7.09 10.29
N MET A 24 12.10 6.30 9.39
CA MET A 24 13.21 5.40 9.74
C MET A 24 14.41 6.12 10.35
N HIS A 25 14.70 7.36 9.95
CA HIS A 25 15.78 8.13 10.54
C HIS A 25 15.52 8.54 12.00
N GLY A 26 14.26 8.47 12.47
CA GLY A 26 13.85 8.82 13.82
C GLY A 26 13.31 7.66 14.67
N ASN A 27 13.11 6.46 14.08
CA ASN A 27 12.57 5.31 14.78
C ASN A 27 13.17 3.98 14.27
N ASP A 28 14.13 3.44 15.00
CA ASP A 28 14.84 2.20 14.70
C ASP A 28 13.97 0.93 14.87
N ARG A 29 12.73 1.07 15.39
CA ARG A 29 11.80 -0.04 15.64
C ARG A 29 10.70 -0.18 14.59
N LEU A 30 10.70 0.70 13.58
CA LEU A 30 9.73 0.67 12.51
C LEU A 30 9.91 -0.62 11.69
N ASP A 31 8.86 -1.43 11.53
CA ASP A 31 8.89 -2.62 10.68
C ASP A 31 8.76 -2.23 9.20
N ILE A 32 9.83 -1.61 8.70
CA ILE A 32 9.88 -1.12 7.32
C ILE A 32 9.85 -2.25 6.29
N GLU A 33 10.27 -3.46 6.66
CA GLU A 33 10.29 -4.59 5.74
C GLU A 33 8.88 -4.95 5.28
N ARG A 34 7.92 -5.00 6.22
CA ARG A 34 6.50 -5.24 5.89
C ARG A 34 5.90 -4.09 5.09
N ALA A 35 6.20 -2.85 5.45
CA ALA A 35 5.76 -1.69 4.68
C ALA A 35 6.26 -1.75 3.22
N PHE A 36 7.54 -2.05 3.00
CA PHE A 36 8.09 -2.17 1.65
C PHE A 36 7.53 -3.37 0.89
N ALA A 37 7.23 -4.47 1.56
CA ALA A 37 6.56 -5.61 0.95
C ALA A 37 5.14 -5.25 0.48
N ALA A 38 4.36 -4.52 1.28
CA ALA A 38 3.04 -4.02 0.91
C ALA A 38 3.13 -3.07 -0.31
N HIS A 39 4.06 -2.11 -0.28
CA HIS A 39 4.31 -1.18 -1.40
C HIS A 39 4.71 -1.90 -2.69
N ALA A 40 5.59 -2.90 -2.60
CA ALA A 40 6.00 -3.69 -3.76
C ALA A 40 4.81 -4.48 -4.35
N GLY A 41 3.97 -5.06 -3.48
CA GLY A 41 2.75 -5.74 -3.90
C GLY A 41 1.79 -4.82 -4.65
N LEU A 42 1.52 -3.64 -4.10
CA LEU A 42 0.64 -2.63 -4.73
C LEU A 42 1.23 -2.08 -6.03
N THR A 43 2.55 -1.85 -6.09
CA THR A 43 3.21 -1.42 -7.32
C THR A 43 3.02 -2.43 -8.44
N ARG A 44 3.15 -3.73 -8.14
CA ARG A 44 2.90 -4.80 -9.12
C ARG A 44 1.45 -4.82 -9.56
N ILE A 45 0.50 -4.70 -8.62
CA ILE A 45 -0.93 -4.64 -8.94
C ILE A 45 -1.23 -3.46 -9.87
N LEU A 46 -0.71 -2.27 -9.58
CA LEU A 46 -0.93 -1.07 -10.39
C LEU A 46 -0.27 -1.13 -11.77
N ALA A 47 0.69 -2.02 -12.01
CA ALA A 47 1.25 -2.23 -13.35
C ALA A 47 0.23 -2.82 -14.33
N HIS A 48 -0.77 -3.55 -13.82
CA HIS A 48 -1.84 -4.21 -14.59
C HIS A 48 -3.19 -3.46 -14.48
N TRP A 49 -3.16 -2.18 -14.13
CA TRP A 49 -4.37 -1.39 -13.83
C TRP A 49 -5.45 -1.44 -14.91
N ASP A 50 -5.04 -1.34 -16.18
CA ASP A 50 -5.95 -1.30 -17.32
C ASP A 50 -6.58 -2.68 -17.64
N GLU A 51 -6.09 -3.75 -17.01
CA GLU A 51 -6.63 -5.12 -17.14
C GLU A 51 -7.79 -5.38 -16.16
N TYR A 52 -7.98 -4.50 -15.17
CA TYR A 52 -8.95 -4.69 -14.11
C TYR A 52 -10.35 -4.17 -14.47
N THR A 53 -11.37 -4.91 -14.02
CA THR A 53 -12.75 -4.42 -14.00
C THR A 53 -12.89 -3.24 -13.05
N ALA A 54 -13.90 -2.39 -13.26
CA ALA A 54 -14.20 -1.26 -12.35
C ALA A 54 -14.46 -1.69 -10.88
N ARG A 55 -14.86 -2.96 -10.65
CA ARG A 55 -14.97 -3.50 -9.29
C ARG A 55 -13.59 -3.79 -8.67
N GLN A 56 -12.69 -4.38 -9.46
CA GLN A 56 -11.32 -4.64 -9.04
C GLN A 56 -10.54 -3.35 -8.83
N GLN A 57 -10.66 -2.38 -9.74
CA GLN A 57 -10.06 -1.05 -9.59
C GLN A 57 -10.46 -0.36 -8.29
N ARG A 58 -11.76 -0.40 -7.92
CA ARG A 58 -12.24 0.10 -6.63
C ARG A 58 -11.63 -0.61 -5.42
N ALA A 59 -11.40 -1.92 -5.51
CA ALA A 59 -10.74 -2.67 -4.44
C ALA A 59 -9.25 -2.30 -4.31
N VAL A 60 -8.57 -2.06 -5.44
CA VAL A 60 -7.19 -1.55 -5.46
C VAL A 60 -7.11 -0.17 -4.83
N VAL A 61 -7.98 0.77 -5.24
CA VAL A 61 -8.06 2.12 -4.66
C VAL A 61 -8.24 2.05 -3.14
N ALA A 62 -9.25 1.31 -2.66
CA ALA A 62 -9.51 1.18 -1.23
C ALA A 62 -8.34 0.56 -0.45
N THR A 63 -7.56 -0.32 -1.07
CA THR A 63 -6.38 -0.92 -0.43
C THR A 63 -5.19 0.04 -0.41
N VAL A 64 -4.98 0.82 -1.47
CA VAL A 64 -3.97 1.89 -1.48
C VAL A 64 -4.34 2.94 -0.44
N GLU A 65 -5.59 3.37 -0.38
CA GLU A 65 -6.08 4.33 0.62
C GLU A 65 -5.88 3.84 2.04
N TYR A 66 -6.13 2.55 2.31
CA TYR A 66 -5.83 1.93 3.61
C TYR A 66 -4.34 2.05 3.93
N VAL A 67 -3.47 1.51 3.07
CA VAL A 67 -2.01 1.43 3.31
C VAL A 67 -1.32 2.79 3.42
N VAL A 68 -1.90 3.86 2.89
CA VAL A 68 -1.31 5.21 2.95
C VAL A 68 -1.95 6.06 4.05
N LYS A 69 -3.00 5.57 4.70
CA LYS A 69 -3.66 6.29 5.78
C LYS A 69 -2.90 6.03 7.06
N SER A 70 -2.10 7.01 7.44
CA SER A 70 -1.27 7.01 8.65
C SER A 70 -2.05 7.05 9.99
N ASP A 71 -3.37 6.85 9.95
CA ASP A 71 -4.34 7.17 11.02
C ASP A 71 -5.16 5.93 11.40
N ASP A 72 -4.55 4.76 11.23
CA ASP A 72 -5.12 3.48 11.62
C ASP A 72 -4.95 3.31 13.15
N ASP A 73 -5.83 2.53 13.80
CA ASP A 73 -5.99 2.49 15.27
C ASP A 73 -4.70 2.04 16.02
N GLU A 74 -3.75 1.43 15.31
CA GLU A 74 -2.35 1.27 15.71
C GLU A 74 -1.53 2.32 14.96
N HIS A 75 -0.85 3.23 15.65
CA HIS A 75 0.08 4.14 14.97
C HIS A 75 1.20 3.29 14.31
N ASP A 76 1.14 3.09 13.00
CA ASP A 76 2.11 2.27 12.24
C ASP A 76 3.55 2.72 12.46
N LEU A 77 3.71 4.01 12.76
CA LEU A 77 4.98 4.68 12.99
C LEU A 77 5.52 4.53 14.43
N VAL A 78 4.77 3.93 15.35
CA VAL A 78 5.18 3.76 16.76
C VAL A 78 5.13 2.31 17.25
N SER A 79 4.52 1.40 16.49
CA SER A 79 4.43 -0.03 16.82
C SER A 79 5.38 -0.88 15.97
N ALA A 80 5.93 -1.95 16.57
CA ALA A 80 6.80 -2.91 15.87
C ALA A 80 6.03 -3.82 14.89
N ASP A 81 4.70 -3.91 15.02
CA ASP A 81 3.85 -4.70 14.12
C ASP A 81 2.89 -3.82 13.30
N GLY A 82 3.13 -2.51 13.29
CA GLY A 82 2.24 -1.51 12.69
C GLY A 82 2.01 -1.61 11.18
N PHE A 83 2.67 -2.54 10.48
CA PHE A 83 2.44 -2.77 9.04
C PHE A 83 1.99 -4.20 8.74
N ALA A 84 1.66 -4.98 9.77
CA ALA A 84 1.28 -6.39 9.60
C ALA A 84 -0.10 -6.52 8.93
N ASP A 85 -1.04 -5.67 9.32
CA ASP A 85 -2.39 -5.56 8.77
C ASP A 85 -2.39 -4.99 7.35
N ASP A 86 -1.55 -3.99 7.07
CA ASP A 86 -1.27 -3.47 5.73
C ASP A 86 -0.85 -4.58 4.77
N LEU A 87 0.16 -5.36 5.18
CA LEU A 87 0.65 -6.48 4.38
C LEU A 87 -0.42 -7.56 4.20
N ALA A 88 -1.21 -7.84 5.25
CA ALA A 88 -2.33 -8.77 5.15
C ALA A 88 -3.41 -8.27 4.17
N ARG A 89 -3.69 -6.96 4.15
CA ARG A 89 -4.64 -6.33 3.24
C ARG A 89 -4.18 -6.45 1.79
N VAL A 90 -2.91 -6.20 1.53
CA VAL A 90 -2.32 -6.36 0.19
C VAL A 90 -2.36 -7.81 -0.27
N ARG A 91 -2.06 -8.77 0.62
CA ARG A 91 -2.16 -10.21 0.29
C ARG A 91 -3.59 -10.63 -0.05
N ALA A 92 -4.58 -10.21 0.73
CA ALA A 92 -5.99 -10.47 0.44
C ALA A 92 -6.42 -9.91 -0.92
N LEU A 93 -5.93 -8.71 -1.28
CA LEU A 93 -6.16 -8.14 -2.60
C LEU A 93 -5.48 -8.97 -3.71
N GLN A 94 -4.23 -9.42 -3.50
CA GLN A 94 -3.52 -10.28 -4.45
C GLN A 94 -4.26 -11.59 -4.72
N GLU A 95 -4.79 -12.24 -3.68
CA GLU A 95 -5.64 -13.42 -3.80
C GLU A 95 -6.90 -13.12 -4.64
N GLN A 96 -7.59 -12.02 -4.34
CA GLN A 96 -8.79 -11.61 -5.07
C GLN A 96 -8.52 -11.32 -6.56
N LEU A 97 -7.32 -10.86 -6.89
CA LEU A 97 -6.90 -10.52 -8.25
C LEU A 97 -6.22 -11.68 -9.00
N GLY A 98 -5.98 -12.82 -8.35
CA GLY A 98 -5.39 -14.02 -8.97
C GLY A 98 -3.87 -13.98 -9.14
N TYR A 99 -3.14 -13.31 -8.24
CA TYR A 99 -1.67 -13.26 -8.24
C TYR A 99 -0.99 -14.47 -7.55
N LEU A 100 -1.78 -15.43 -7.04
CA LEU A 100 -1.35 -16.58 -6.25
C LEU A 100 -1.78 -17.92 -6.87
#